data_AF-A0A2V6LFX4-F1
#
_entry.id   AF-A0A2V6LFX4-F1
#
_cell.length_a   1.000
_cell.length_b   1.000
_cell.length_c   1.000
_cell.angle_alpha   90.00
_cell.angle_beta   90.00
_cell.angle_gamma   90.00
#
_symmetry.space_group_name_H-M   'P 1'
#
loop_
_entity.id
_entity.type
_entity.pdbx_description
1 polymer ?
#
loop_
_entity_poly.entity_id
_entity_poly.type
_entity_poly.pdbx_seq_one_letter_code
_entity_poly.pdbx_strand_id
1 'polypeptide(L)'
;MLSNTHIAELLAQQAERETGILSRAFRRAARAAFLWPEEVSNLVVQNRTLTELRSIGPFIETQIRRWIDNPPRTTKTVPAIRRDFISLAEARRLLAACPGWRSKIRGDLQMHTCWSDGSGTIA
;
A
#
# COMPACT_ATOMS: atom_id res chain seq x y z
N MET A 1 -8.33 -11.66 5.74
CA MET A 1 -8.32 -10.91 4.46
C MET A 1 -6.93 -10.37 4.21
N LEU A 2 -6.48 -10.31 2.96
CA LEU A 2 -5.19 -9.71 2.62
C LEU A 2 -5.29 -8.18 2.75
N SER A 3 -4.34 -7.59 3.49
CA SER A 3 -4.18 -6.13 3.57
C SER A 3 -3.38 -5.61 2.37
N ASN A 4 -3.44 -4.30 2.15
CA ASN A 4 -2.67 -3.61 1.11
C ASN A 4 -1.17 -3.81 1.26
N THR A 5 -0.65 -3.94 2.49
CA THR A 5 0.77 -4.26 2.74
C THR A 5 1.14 -5.67 2.27
N HIS A 6 0.28 -6.67 2.50
CA HIS A 6 0.47 -8.01 1.97
C HIS A 6 0.38 -8.03 0.43
N ILE A 7 -0.59 -7.32 -0.15
CA ILE A 7 -0.72 -7.19 -1.61
C ILE A 7 0.52 -6.48 -2.21
N ALA A 8 1.04 -5.44 -1.55
CA ALA A 8 2.24 -4.73 -1.98
C ALA A 8 3.44 -5.68 -2.10
N GLU A 9 3.62 -6.57 -1.12
CA GLU A 9 4.70 -7.55 -1.16
C GLU A 9 4.48 -8.62 -2.25
N LEU A 10 3.24 -9.12 -2.45
CA LEU A 10 2.95 -10.05 -3.53
C LEU A 10 3.25 -9.43 -4.91
N LEU A 11 2.89 -8.15 -5.10
CA LEU A 11 3.21 -7.40 -6.32
C LEU A 11 4.73 -7.23 -6.48
N ALA A 12 5.45 -6.92 -5.39
CA ALA A 12 6.91 -6.79 -5.43
C ALA A 12 7.60 -8.11 -5.82
N GLN A 13 7.18 -9.23 -5.21
CA GLN A 13 7.69 -10.56 -5.52
C GLN A 13 7.37 -10.99 -6.95
N GLN A 14 6.17 -10.68 -7.46
CA GLN A 14 5.86 -10.95 -8.85
C GLN A 14 6.75 -10.11 -9.77
N ALA A 15 7.00 -8.84 -9.45
CA ALA A 15 7.87 -7.98 -10.25
C ALA A 15 9.32 -8.48 -10.35
N GLU A 16 9.81 -9.17 -9.32
CA GLU A 16 11.14 -9.81 -9.30
C GLU A 16 11.21 -11.03 -10.23
N ARG A 17 10.07 -11.66 -10.55
CA ARG A 17 9.97 -12.82 -11.46
C ARG A 17 9.73 -12.41 -12.92
N GLU A 18 9.16 -11.23 -13.13
CA GLU A 18 8.84 -10.70 -14.46
C GLU A 18 9.99 -9.87 -15.05
N THR A 19 9.92 -9.62 -16.36
CA THR A 19 10.87 -8.76 -17.08
C THR A 19 10.16 -7.62 -17.83
N GLY A 20 10.93 -6.64 -18.30
CA GLY A 20 10.44 -5.55 -19.15
C GLY A 20 9.28 -4.74 -18.56
N ILE A 21 8.24 -4.53 -19.37
CA ILE A 21 7.08 -3.68 -19.05
C ILE A 21 6.27 -4.25 -17.87
N LEU A 22 6.13 -5.58 -17.80
CA LEU A 22 5.40 -6.25 -16.73
C LEU A 22 6.06 -6.05 -15.38
N SER A 23 7.39 -6.26 -15.29
CA SER A 23 8.15 -5.96 -14.07
C SER A 23 7.95 -4.52 -13.61
N ARG A 24 8.00 -3.55 -14.55
CA ARG A 24 7.78 -2.13 -14.24
C ARG A 24 6.37 -1.86 -13.74
N ALA A 25 5.35 -2.47 -14.34
CA ALA A 25 3.95 -2.33 -13.94
C ALA A 25 3.72 -2.87 -12.52
N PHE A 26 4.21 -4.08 -12.23
CA PHE A 26 4.13 -4.67 -10.89
C PHE A 26 4.86 -3.84 -9.83
N ARG A 27 6.09 -3.35 -10.11
CA ARG A 27 6.80 -2.45 -9.17
C ARG A 27 6.02 -1.16 -8.91
N ARG A 28 5.36 -0.61 -9.93
CA ARG A 28 4.56 0.61 -9.78
C ARG A 28 3.33 0.35 -8.91
N ALA A 29 2.63 -0.75 -9.15
CA ALA A 29 1.47 -1.16 -8.35
C ALA A 29 1.88 -1.45 -6.89
N ALA A 30 2.99 -2.16 -6.66
CA ALA A 30 3.51 -2.46 -5.33
C ALA A 30 3.75 -1.20 -4.50
N ARG A 31 4.37 -0.17 -5.10
CA ARG A 31 4.57 1.13 -4.43
C ARG A 31 3.26 1.88 -4.19
N ALA A 32 2.34 1.83 -5.15
CA ALA A 32 1.04 2.50 -5.01
C ALA A 32 0.16 1.87 -3.93
N ALA A 33 0.32 0.57 -3.67
CA ALA A 33 -0.45 -0.18 -2.68
C ALA A 33 -0.39 0.41 -1.27
N PHE A 34 0.77 0.94 -0.86
CA PHE A 34 0.92 1.62 0.43
C PHE A 34 0.08 2.89 0.56
N LEU A 35 -0.31 3.51 -0.56
CA LEU A 35 -1.01 4.80 -0.60
C LEU A 35 -2.45 4.67 -1.07
N TRP A 36 -2.96 3.47 -1.34
CA TRP A 36 -4.37 3.30 -1.67
C TRP A 36 -5.24 3.72 -0.48
N PRO A 37 -6.34 4.45 -0.74
CA PRO A 37 -7.16 5.04 0.32
C PRO A 37 -7.99 4.00 1.08
N GLU A 38 -8.25 2.84 0.46
CA GLU A 38 -9.08 1.75 0.96
C GLU A 38 -8.34 0.41 0.76
N GLU A 39 -8.67 -0.59 1.58
CA GLU A 39 -8.14 -1.95 1.43
C GLU A 39 -8.68 -2.61 0.15
N VAL A 40 -7.83 -3.24 -0.64
CA VAL A 40 -8.23 -3.97 -1.86
C VAL A 40 -9.30 -5.02 -1.54
N SER A 41 -9.17 -5.70 -0.40
CA SER A 41 -10.13 -6.72 0.03
C SER A 41 -11.53 -6.15 0.22
N ASN A 42 -11.67 -4.90 0.66
CA ASN A 42 -12.98 -4.24 0.77
C ASN A 42 -13.61 -3.99 -0.60
N LEU A 43 -12.83 -3.55 -1.59
CA LEU A 43 -13.32 -3.34 -2.95
C LEU A 43 -13.81 -4.66 -3.56
N VAL A 44 -13.08 -5.75 -3.35
CA VAL A 44 -13.48 -7.08 -3.84
C VAL A 44 -14.78 -7.55 -3.20
N VAL A 45 -14.94 -7.39 -1.88
CA VAL A 45 -16.19 -7.72 -1.17
C VAL A 45 -17.38 -6.90 -1.68
N GLN A 46 -17.14 -5.62 -2.00
CA GLN A 46 -18.15 -4.73 -2.57
C GLN A 46 -18.38 -4.96 -4.08
N ASN A 47 -17.70 -5.95 -4.68
CA ASN A 47 -17.72 -6.24 -6.11
C ASN A 47 -17.37 -5.02 -7.00
N ARG A 48 -16.54 -4.12 -6.49
CA ARG A 48 -16.03 -2.94 -7.21
C ARG A 48 -14.81 -3.29 -8.04
N THR A 49 -14.54 -2.50 -9.06
CA THR A 49 -13.38 -2.69 -9.94
C THR A 49 -12.10 -2.21 -9.26
N LEU A 50 -11.03 -3.01 -9.33
CA LEU A 50 -9.75 -2.63 -8.72
C LEU A 50 -9.00 -1.59 -9.55
N THR A 51 -9.37 -1.40 -10.82
CA THR A 51 -8.84 -0.34 -11.69
C THR A 51 -9.13 1.09 -11.17
N GLU A 52 -10.04 1.27 -10.22
CA GLU A 52 -10.23 2.54 -9.49
C GLU A 52 -8.97 2.93 -8.68
N LEU A 53 -8.15 1.94 -8.31
CA LEU A 53 -6.93 2.16 -7.54
C LEU A 53 -5.76 2.54 -8.43
N ARG A 54 -4.96 3.51 -7.96
CA ARG A 54 -3.81 4.02 -8.70
C ARG A 54 -2.85 2.90 -9.08
N SER A 55 -2.42 2.90 -10.34
CA SER A 55 -1.48 1.92 -10.92
C SER A 55 -2.00 0.49 -11.02
N ILE A 56 -3.31 0.29 -10.98
CA ILE A 56 -3.95 -0.98 -11.31
C ILE A 56 -4.55 -0.90 -12.70
N GLY A 57 -4.07 -1.75 -13.60
CA GLY A 57 -4.73 -2.02 -14.89
C GLY A 57 -5.45 -3.36 -14.87
N PRO A 58 -6.26 -3.69 -15.90
CA PRO A 58 -7.07 -4.90 -15.94
C PRO A 58 -6.29 -6.20 -15.67
N PHE A 59 -5.06 -6.29 -16.18
CA PHE A 59 -4.19 -7.45 -15.95
C PHE A 59 -3.80 -7.60 -14.46
N ILE A 60 -3.39 -6.50 -13.82
CA ILE A 60 -3.00 -6.51 -12.40
C ILE A 60 -4.22 -6.78 -11.53
N GLU A 61 -5.38 -6.24 -11.87
CA GLU A 61 -6.64 -6.53 -11.20
C GLU A 61 -6.94 -8.03 -11.20
N THR A 62 -6.91 -8.68 -12.36
CA THR A 62 -7.14 -10.13 -12.47
C THR A 62 -6.16 -10.93 -11.60
N GLN A 63 -4.89 -10.53 -11.60
CA GLN A 63 -3.87 -11.18 -10.78
C GLN A 63 -4.15 -11.03 -9.28
N ILE A 64 -4.55 -9.84 -8.83
CA ILE A 64 -4.87 -9.57 -7.42
C ILE A 64 -6.11 -10.34 -6.98
N ARG A 65 -7.16 -10.36 -7.79
CA ARG A 65 -8.37 -11.16 -7.50
C ARG A 65 -8.02 -12.63 -7.32
N ARG A 66 -7.20 -13.19 -8.21
CA ARG A 66 -6.70 -14.56 -8.09
C ARG A 66 -5.95 -14.82 -6.78
N TRP A 67 -5.15 -13.87 -6.30
CA TRP A 67 -4.47 -13.99 -4.99
C TRP A 67 -5.41 -13.88 -3.81
N ILE A 68 -6.50 -13.10 -3.92
CA ILE A 68 -7.51 -13.00 -2.86
C ILE A 68 -8.32 -14.29 -2.78
N ASP A 69 -8.73 -14.83 -3.93
CA ASP A 69 -9.51 -16.08 -4.01
C ASP A 69 -8.68 -17.30 -3.62
N ASN A 70 -7.40 -17.32 -4.02
CA ASN A 70 -6.46 -18.39 -3.71
C ASN A 70 -5.14 -17.82 -3.19
N PRO A 71 -5.06 -17.52 -1.88
CA PRO A 71 -3.87 -16.95 -1.25
C PRO A 71 -2.64 -17.84 -1.46
N PRO A 72 -1.50 -17.29 -1.92
CA PRO A 72 -0.29 -18.07 -2.09
C PRO A 72 0.19 -18.63 -0.73
N ARG A 73 0.50 -19.92 -0.70
CA ARG A 73 0.85 -20.67 0.53
C ARG A 73 2.18 -20.25 1.17
N THR A 74 3.04 -19.54 0.43
CA THR A 74 4.40 -19.22 0.85
C THR A 74 4.66 -17.73 0.72
N THR A 75 4.61 -17.02 1.85
CA THR A 75 5.26 -15.73 1.95
C THR A 75 6.75 -16.01 2.16
N LYS A 76 7.55 -15.91 1.09
CA LYS A 76 8.99 -15.65 1.28
C LYS A 76 9.12 -14.55 2.33
N THR A 77 10.06 -14.71 3.26
CA THR A 77 10.32 -13.69 4.28
C THR A 77 10.48 -12.34 3.60
N VAL A 78 9.65 -11.37 4.00
CA VAL A 78 9.70 -10.01 3.45
C VAL A 78 11.11 -9.46 3.65
N PRO A 79 11.81 -9.02 2.59
CA PRO A 79 13.15 -8.44 2.73
C PRO A 79 13.15 -7.27 3.71
N ALA A 80 14.23 -7.10 4.46
CA ALA A 80 14.33 -6.05 5.48
C ALA A 80 13.98 -4.65 4.94
N ILE A 81 14.38 -4.36 3.69
CA ILE A 81 14.10 -3.08 3.02
C ILE A 81 12.61 -2.79 2.74
N ARG A 82 11.73 -3.79 2.88
CA ARG A 82 10.27 -3.68 2.66
C ARG A 82 9.45 -4.14 3.86
N ARG A 83 10.10 -4.41 4.99
CA ARG A 83 9.45 -4.86 6.23
C ARG A 83 9.03 -3.65 7.08
N ASP A 84 8.07 -3.87 7.97
CA ASP A 84 7.66 -2.92 9.02
C ASP A 84 7.01 -1.61 8.52
N PHE A 85 6.58 -1.60 7.25
CA PHE A 85 5.77 -0.52 6.70
C PHE A 85 4.26 -0.79 6.88
N ILE A 86 3.49 0.25 7.16
CA ILE A 86 2.03 0.22 7.20
C ILE A 86 1.44 0.94 5.99
N SER A 87 0.27 0.50 5.52
CA SER A 87 -0.45 1.19 4.43
C SER A 87 -1.26 2.37 4.97
N LEU A 88 -1.63 3.30 4.09
CA LEU A 88 -2.51 4.42 4.41
C LEU A 88 -3.88 3.95 4.91
N ALA A 89 -4.47 2.94 4.26
CA ALA A 89 -5.74 2.36 4.67
C ALA A 89 -5.65 1.77 6.08
N GLU A 90 -4.58 1.05 6.38
CA GLU A 90 -4.31 0.49 7.70
C GLU A 90 -4.08 1.57 8.77
N ALA A 91 -3.26 2.58 8.46
CA ALA A 91 -3.03 3.71 9.35
C ALA A 91 -4.34 4.43 9.69
N ARG A 92 -5.20 4.68 8.70
CA ARG A 92 -6.53 5.29 8.90
C ARG A 92 -7.43 4.43 9.78
N ARG A 93 -7.44 3.11 9.57
CA ARG A 93 -8.21 2.16 10.39
C ARG A 93 -7.73 2.18 11.84
N LEU A 94 -6.42 2.18 12.09
CA LEU A 94 -5.84 2.26 13.43
C LEU A 94 -6.20 3.59 14.12
N LEU A 95 -6.10 4.71 13.41
CA LEU A 95 -6.49 6.02 13.94
C LEU A 95 -7.98 6.12 14.24
N ALA A 96 -8.84 5.48 13.44
CA ALA A 96 -10.27 5.42 13.70
C ALA A 96 -10.60 4.57 14.94
N ALA A 97 -9.85 3.48 15.18
CA ALA A 97 -10.00 2.64 16.36
C ALA A 97 -9.56 3.34 17.67
N CYS A 98 -8.70 4.36 17.57
CA CYS A 98 -8.20 5.13 18.70
C CYS A 98 -8.50 6.63 18.53
N PRO A 99 -9.75 7.11 18.72
CA PRO A 99 -10.12 8.50 18.46
C PRO A 99 -9.28 9.52 19.25
N GLY A 100 -8.87 9.17 20.47
CA GLY A 100 -8.01 10.00 21.31
C GLY A 100 -6.58 10.19 20.79
N TRP A 101 -6.16 9.43 19.76
CA TRP A 101 -4.88 9.65 19.09
C TRP A 101 -4.97 10.77 18.07
N ARG A 102 -6.12 10.93 17.40
CA ARG A 102 -6.29 11.93 16.34
C ARG A 102 -6.02 13.36 16.83
N SER A 103 -6.44 13.68 18.05
CA SER A 103 -6.17 14.98 18.69
C SER A 103 -4.72 15.14 19.19
N LYS A 104 -3.96 14.04 19.26
CA LYS A 104 -2.56 14.00 19.69
C LYS A 104 -1.59 13.90 18.53
N ILE A 105 -2.05 13.65 17.30
CA ILE A 105 -1.19 13.66 16.12
C ILE A 105 -0.61 15.07 15.99
N ARG A 106 0.70 15.16 16.18
CA ARG A 106 1.49 16.33 15.82
C ARG A 106 2.24 15.95 14.55
N GLY A 107 2.01 16.68 13.47
CA GLY A 107 2.87 16.58 12.30
C GLY A 107 4.15 17.33 12.60
N ASP A 108 5.28 16.62 12.64
CA ASP A 108 6.58 17.27 12.55
C ASP A 108 6.95 17.36 11.07
N LEU A 109 6.98 18.58 10.54
CA LEU A 109 7.45 18.83 9.19
C LEU A 109 8.97 18.94 9.21
N GLN A 110 9.66 17.88 9.63
CA GLN A 110 11.10 17.82 9.46
C GLN A 110 11.42 17.57 7.99
N MET A 111 11.50 18.68 7.26
CA MET A 111 12.29 18.75 6.04
C MET A 111 13.76 18.64 6.46
N HIS A 112 14.41 17.53 6.12
CA HIS A 112 15.88 17.49 6.10
C HIS A 112 16.38 18.31 4.92
N THR A 113 16.22 19.63 5.01
CA THR A 113 17.04 20.60 4.31
C THR A 113 18.19 20.92 5.24
N CYS A 114 19.40 21.12 4.72
CA CYS A 114 20.51 21.64 5.53
C CYS A 114 20.26 23.08 6.06
N TRP A 115 19.06 23.60 5.89
CA TRP A 115 18.60 24.96 6.18
C TRP A 115 17.19 24.84 6.76
N SER A 116 17.05 25.11 8.05
CA SER A 116 15.76 25.12 8.76
C SER A 116 15.21 26.54 8.83
N ASP A 117 14.16 26.86 8.07
CA ASP A 117 13.22 27.92 8.43
C ASP A 117 11.90 27.28 8.90
N GLY A 118 12.02 26.58 10.04
CA GLY A 118 10.91 25.97 10.76
C GLY A 118 10.00 27.02 11.41
N SER A 119 9.09 27.60 10.63
CA SER A 119 7.98 28.42 11.17
C SER A 119 6.70 28.40 10.31
N GLY A 120 6.61 27.52 9.31
CA GLY A 120 5.40 27.36 8.50
C GLY A 120 4.30 26.58 9.24
N THR A 121 3.13 27.20 9.44
CA THR A 121 1.93 26.50 9.92
C THR A 121 1.29 25.72 8.76
N ILE A 122 0.97 24.44 8.97
CA ILE A 122 0.20 23.62 8.02
C ILE A 122 -1.29 23.93 8.21
N ALA A 123 -1.94 24.46 7.18
CA ALA A 123 -3.39 24.70 7.13
C ALA A 123 -4.15 23.45 6.67
#